data_AF-A0A139WPZ4-F1
#
_entry.id   AF-A0A139WPZ4-F1
#
_cell.length_a   1.000
_cell.length_b   1.000
_cell.length_c   1.000
_cell.angle_alpha   90.00
_cell.angle_beta   90.00
_cell.angle_gamma   90.00
#
_symmetry.space_group_name_H-M   'P 1'
#
loop_
_entity.id
_entity.type
_entity.pdbx_description
1 polymer ?
#
loop_
_entity_poly.entity_id
_entity_poly.type
_entity_poly.pdbx_seq_one_letter_code
_entity_poly.pdbx_strand_id
1 'polypeptide(L)'
;MGICYHSLTDYLQAIDYCQQGLTIARLIGNPHIEGRALCCLGGTFIKLEQYSQAQENLQEALEICGEIGEQYTKAYAFRNLAELYQKLGDRTRALEYCNQALAIATKLGIPLAQECQGLEKQLLSEEA
;
A
#
# COMPACT_ATOMS: atom_id res chain seq x y z
N MET A 1 -28.62 2.78 -0.48
CA MET A 1 -27.83 3.89 0.11
C MET A 1 -27.07 3.52 1.40
N GLY A 2 -27.45 2.50 2.17
CA GLY A 2 -26.76 2.18 3.44
C GLY A 2 -25.32 1.65 3.35
N ILE A 3 -24.97 0.91 2.28
CA ILE A 3 -23.65 0.25 2.17
C ILE A 3 -22.52 1.26 1.99
N CYS A 4 -22.72 2.30 1.17
CA CYS A 4 -21.71 3.33 0.92
C CYS A 4 -21.41 4.17 2.18
N TYR A 5 -22.42 4.48 3.00
CA TYR A 5 -22.23 5.23 4.24
C TYR A 5 -21.48 4.41 5.30
N HIS A 6 -21.72 3.10 5.37
CA HIS A 6 -21.01 2.22 6.31
C HIS A 6 -19.52 2.13 5.94
N SER A 7 -19.20 1.81 4.68
CA SER A 7 -17.81 1.74 4.22
C SER A 7 -17.05 3.05 4.38
N LEU A 8 -17.69 4.19 4.11
CA LEU A 8 -17.06 5.50 4.31
C LEU A 8 -16.74 5.77 5.80
N THR A 9 -17.66 5.38 6.69
CA THR A 9 -17.45 5.53 8.14
C THR A 9 -16.28 4.66 8.62
N ASP A 10 -16.19 3.43 8.12
CA ASP A 10 -15.11 2.50 8.46
C ASP A 10 -13.75 2.99 7.97
N TYR A 11 -13.67 3.59 6.78
CA TYR A 11 -12.43 4.16 6.25
C TYR A 11 -11.95 5.38 7.05
N LEU A 12 -12.87 6.24 7.48
CA LEU A 12 -12.53 7.40 8.33
C LEU A 12 -12.01 6.94 9.70
N GLN A 13 -12.61 5.92 10.29
CA GLN A 13 -12.11 5.31 11.53
C GLN A 13 -10.72 4.68 11.31
N ALA A 14 -10.51 3.97 10.19
CA ALA A 14 -9.20 3.39 9.88
C ALA A 14 -8.11 4.47 9.76
N ILE A 15 -8.41 5.62 9.14
CA ILE A 15 -7.48 6.76 9.08
C ILE A 15 -7.15 7.27 10.47
N ASP A 16 -8.15 7.49 11.32
CA ASP A 16 -7.94 7.99 12.69
C ASP A 16 -7.04 7.05 13.50
N TYR A 17 -7.32 5.73 13.48
CA TYR A 17 -6.47 4.74 14.15
C TYR A 17 -5.04 4.71 13.61
N CYS A 18 -4.86 4.78 12.28
CA CYS A 18 -3.52 4.77 11.69
C CYS A 18 -2.76 6.07 11.98
N GLN A 19 -3.42 7.23 12.02
CA GLN A 19 -2.81 8.51 12.39
C GLN A 19 -2.40 8.56 13.87
N GLN A 20 -3.23 8.01 14.76
CA GLN A 20 -2.86 7.87 16.17
C GLN A 20 -1.67 6.92 16.33
N GLY A 21 -1.69 5.77 15.64
CA GLY A 21 -0.58 4.83 15.60
C GLY A 21 0.71 5.47 15.08
N LEU A 22 0.62 6.26 14.01
CA LEU A 22 1.74 7.02 13.44
C LEU A 22 2.31 8.04 14.43
N THR A 23 1.43 8.79 15.11
CA THR A 23 1.82 9.78 16.12
C THR A 23 2.57 9.12 17.28
N ILE A 24 2.05 7.99 17.77
CA ILE A 24 2.69 7.22 18.85
C ILE A 24 4.01 6.65 18.37
N ALA A 25 4.08 6.08 17.16
CA ALA A 25 5.29 5.51 16.59
C ALA A 25 6.41 6.54 16.49
N ARG A 26 6.10 7.75 16.01
CA ARG A 26 7.05 8.87 15.96
C ARG A 26 7.48 9.33 17.36
N LEU A 27 6.55 9.38 18.31
CA LEU A 27 6.84 9.79 19.69
C LEU A 27 7.82 8.82 20.38
N ILE A 28 7.67 7.52 20.16
CA ILE A 28 8.53 6.50 20.77
C ILE A 28 9.75 6.14 19.89
N GLY A 29 9.86 6.72 18.69
CA GLY A 29 10.93 6.44 17.73
C GLY A 29 10.92 5.01 17.20
N ASN A 30 9.73 4.44 16.90
CA ASN A 30 9.59 3.10 16.36
C ASN A 30 9.30 3.12 14.84
N PRO A 31 10.34 3.03 13.99
CA PRO A 31 10.18 3.11 12.54
C PRO A 31 9.42 1.92 11.93
N HIS A 32 9.38 0.76 12.60
CA HIS A 32 8.60 -0.38 12.11
C HIS A 32 7.08 -0.11 12.20
N ILE A 33 6.64 0.49 13.30
CA ILE A 33 5.22 0.84 13.47
C ILE A 33 4.87 2.01 12.55
N GLU A 34 5.77 2.97 12.41
CA GLU A 34 5.62 4.12 11.52
C GLU A 34 5.42 3.69 10.06
N GLY A 35 6.32 2.87 9.52
CA GLY A 35 6.21 2.37 8.14
C GLY A 35 4.91 1.57 7.91
N ARG A 36 4.48 0.77 8.89
CA ARG A 36 3.21 0.02 8.81
C ARG A 36 2.00 0.94 8.83
N ALA A 37 1.99 1.95 9.70
CA ALA A 37 0.89 2.92 9.79
C ALA A 37 0.76 3.72 8.49
N LEU A 38 1.87 4.19 7.92
CA LEU A 38 1.92 4.89 6.63
C LEU A 38 1.45 3.98 5.48
N CYS A 39 1.86 2.71 5.46
CA CYS A 39 1.40 1.75 4.45
C CYS A 39 -0.11 1.51 4.55
N CYS A 40 -0.67 1.42 5.76
CA CYS A 40 -2.11 1.31 5.97
C CYS A 40 -2.86 2.57 5.52
N LEU A 41 -2.38 3.77 5.90
CA LEU A 41 -2.95 5.05 5.44
C LEU A 41 -2.98 5.12 3.91
N GLY A 42 -1.87 4.76 3.27
CA GLY A 42 -1.77 4.67 1.82
C GLY A 42 -2.86 3.80 1.20
N GLY A 43 -3.06 2.59 1.74
CA GLY A 43 -4.13 1.68 1.30
C GLY A 43 -5.53 2.26 1.50
N THR A 44 -5.80 2.90 2.65
CA THR A 44 -7.10 3.52 2.93
C THR A 44 -7.37 4.71 2.01
N PHE A 45 -6.38 5.55 1.74
CA PHE A 45 -6.51 6.67 0.82
C PHE A 45 -6.78 6.23 -0.62
N ILE A 46 -6.23 5.09 -1.07
CA ILE A 46 -6.59 4.50 -2.38
C ILE A 46 -8.09 4.16 -2.43
N LYS A 47 -8.66 3.60 -1.36
CA LYS A 47 -10.09 3.26 -1.30
C LYS A 47 -10.99 4.49 -1.25
N LEU A 48 -10.48 5.61 -0.76
CA LEU A 48 -11.15 6.91 -0.76
C LEU A 48 -10.88 7.74 -2.04
N GLU A 49 -10.18 7.18 -3.02
CA GLU A 49 -9.79 7.85 -4.27
C GLU A 49 -8.91 9.10 -4.04
N GLN A 50 -8.27 9.20 -2.87
CA GLN A 50 -7.34 10.26 -2.50
C GLN A 50 -5.91 9.89 -2.92
N TYR A 51 -5.69 9.83 -4.23
CA TYR A 51 -4.48 9.27 -4.83
C TYR A 51 -3.18 10.00 -4.46
N SER A 52 -3.19 11.34 -4.34
CA SER A 52 -2.00 12.10 -3.94
C SER A 52 -1.54 11.76 -2.52
N GLN A 53 -2.48 11.74 -1.57
CA GLN A 53 -2.19 11.39 -0.18
C GLN A 53 -1.76 9.92 -0.06
N ALA A 54 -2.39 9.03 -0.83
CA ALA A 54 -1.96 7.63 -0.89
C ALA A 54 -0.50 7.50 -1.32
N GLN A 55 -0.12 8.20 -2.40
CA GLN A 55 1.23 8.15 -2.93
C GLN A 55 2.27 8.64 -1.91
N GLU A 56 2.02 9.81 -1.29
CA GLU A 56 2.92 10.39 -0.29
C GLU A 56 3.16 9.44 0.87
N ASN A 57 2.09 8.89 1.46
CA ASN A 57 2.19 7.97 2.60
C ASN A 57 2.91 6.66 2.20
N LEU A 58 2.66 6.13 1.01
CA LEU A 58 3.32 4.90 0.55
C LEU A 58 4.80 5.12 0.24
N GLN A 59 5.18 6.28 -0.29
CA GLN A 59 6.58 6.62 -0.54
C GLN A 59 7.35 6.80 0.77
N GLU A 60 6.77 7.50 1.74
CA GLU A 60 7.37 7.65 3.08
C GLU A 60 7.52 6.29 3.77
N ALA A 61 6.52 5.40 3.67
CA ALA A 61 6.61 4.03 4.18
C ALA A 61 7.78 3.26 3.54
N LEU A 62 7.99 3.39 2.23
CA LEU A 62 9.09 2.72 1.52
C LEU A 62 10.47 3.23 1.92
N GLU A 63 10.60 4.53 2.17
CA GLU A 63 11.84 5.14 2.65
C GLU A 63 12.21 4.55 4.02
N ILE A 64 11.29 4.62 4.98
CA ILE A 64 11.48 4.09 6.33
C ILE A 64 11.76 2.58 6.31
N CYS A 65 10.98 1.80 5.56
CA CYS A 65 11.21 0.37 5.44
C CYS A 65 12.56 0.05 4.77
N GLY A 66 13.01 0.91 3.86
CA GLY A 66 14.34 0.84 3.23
C GLY A 66 15.47 1.04 4.23
N GLU A 67 15.36 2.04 5.10
CA GLU A 67 16.35 2.37 6.13
C GLU A 67 16.50 1.25 7.17
N ILE A 68 15.38 0.68 7.63
CA ILE A 68 15.38 -0.34 8.69
C ILE A 68 15.45 -1.78 8.14
N GLY A 69 15.48 -1.93 6.82
CA GLY A 69 15.52 -3.24 6.15
C GLY A 69 14.25 -4.08 6.32
N GLU A 70 13.12 -3.47 6.64
CA GLU A 70 11.84 -4.16 6.74
C GLU A 70 11.35 -4.49 5.32
N GLN A 71 11.30 -5.78 4.99
CA GLN A 71 10.91 -6.24 3.65
C GLN A 71 9.42 -6.54 3.52
N TYR A 72 8.74 -6.89 4.62
CA TYR A 72 7.36 -7.33 4.60
C TYR A 72 6.42 -6.16 4.26
N THR A 73 6.43 -5.11 5.07
CA THR A 73 5.74 -3.84 4.85
C THR A 73 6.18 -3.19 3.53
N LYS A 74 7.46 -3.28 3.16
CA LYS A 74 7.94 -2.81 1.84
C LYS A 74 7.22 -3.49 0.67
N ALA A 75 7.01 -4.81 0.74
CA ALA A 75 6.28 -5.54 -0.29
C ALA A 75 4.81 -5.08 -0.39
N TYR A 76 4.15 -4.86 0.75
CA TYR A 76 2.78 -4.33 0.76
C TYR A 76 2.68 -2.89 0.25
N ALA A 77 3.64 -2.04 0.58
CA ALA A 77 3.69 -0.67 0.07
C ALA A 77 3.84 -0.65 -1.46
N PHE A 78 4.68 -1.51 -2.03
CA PHE A 78 4.77 -1.67 -3.48
C PHE A 78 3.49 -2.22 -4.11
N ARG A 79 2.83 -3.21 -3.49
CA ARG A 79 1.52 -3.69 -3.97
C ARG A 79 0.48 -2.57 -3.96
N ASN A 80 0.47 -1.72 -2.93
CA ASN A 80 -0.47 -0.61 -2.84
C ASN A 80 -0.17 0.46 -3.90
N LEU A 81 1.11 0.74 -4.19
CA LEU A 81 1.48 1.61 -5.31
C LEU A 81 1.06 1.01 -6.66
N ALA A 82 1.17 -0.31 -6.84
CA ALA A 82 0.69 -0.97 -8.05
C ALA A 82 -0.82 -0.77 -8.23
N GLU A 83 -1.61 -0.94 -7.17
CA GLU A 83 -3.05 -0.68 -7.17
C GLU A 83 -3.36 0.80 -7.44
N LEU A 84 -2.62 1.73 -6.82
CA LEU A 84 -2.75 3.17 -7.05
C LEU A 84 -2.55 3.52 -8.53
N TYR A 85 -1.46 3.07 -9.13
CA TYR A 85 -1.16 3.36 -10.54
C TYR A 85 -2.11 2.65 -11.50
N GLN A 86 -2.61 1.47 -11.16
CA GLN A 86 -3.70 0.83 -11.89
C GLN A 86 -4.96 1.71 -11.89
N LYS A 87 -5.33 2.30 -10.76
CA LYS A 87 -6.47 3.22 -10.65
C LYS A 87 -6.27 4.54 -11.40
N LEU A 88 -5.02 5.01 -11.46
CA LEU A 88 -4.64 6.19 -12.26
C LEU A 88 -4.55 5.90 -13.77
N GLY A 89 -4.64 4.64 -14.19
CA GLY A 89 -4.51 4.23 -15.59
C GLY A 89 -3.07 4.12 -16.09
N ASP A 90 -2.07 4.33 -15.24
CA ASP A 90 -0.65 4.16 -15.56
C ASP A 90 -0.23 2.70 -15.36
N ARG A 91 -0.51 1.88 -16.38
CA ARG A 91 -0.20 0.44 -16.34
C ARG A 91 1.29 0.15 -16.25
N THR A 92 2.13 0.96 -16.88
CA THR A 92 3.58 0.75 -16.88
C THR A 92 4.11 0.81 -15.46
N ARG A 93 3.77 1.88 -14.71
CA ARG A 93 4.17 1.98 -13.31
C ARG A 93 3.50 0.92 -12.44
N ALA A 94 2.23 0.59 -12.71
CA ALA A 94 1.55 -0.47 -11.96
C ALA A 94 2.29 -1.81 -12.05
N LEU A 95 2.74 -2.20 -13.26
CA LEU A 95 3.52 -3.41 -13.49
C LEU A 95 4.91 -3.34 -12.82
N GLU A 96 5.60 -2.21 -12.91
CA GLU A 96 6.89 -2.02 -12.25
C GLU A 96 6.80 -2.25 -10.73
N TYR A 97 5.83 -1.61 -10.07
CA TYR A 97 5.63 -1.77 -8.63
C TYR A 97 5.12 -3.18 -8.27
N CYS A 98 4.26 -3.77 -9.11
CA CYS A 98 3.79 -5.14 -8.92
C CYS A 98 4.96 -6.15 -8.96
N ASN A 99 5.89 -5.98 -9.90
CA ASN A 99 7.09 -6.81 -10.02
C ASN A 99 8.03 -6.64 -8.82
N GLN A 100 8.20 -5.41 -8.31
CA GLN A 100 8.98 -5.17 -7.10
C GLN A 100 8.34 -5.85 -5.88
N ALA A 101 7.02 -5.74 -5.73
CA ALA A 101 6.28 -6.42 -4.67
C ALA A 101 6.41 -7.95 -4.78
N LEU A 102 6.24 -8.50 -5.98
CA LEU A 102 6.35 -9.93 -6.27
C LEU A 102 7.76 -10.47 -5.95
N ALA A 103 8.80 -9.75 -6.34
CA ALA A 103 10.19 -10.15 -6.09
C ALA A 103 10.48 -10.28 -4.59
N ILE A 104 9.98 -9.34 -3.78
CA ILE A 104 10.15 -9.39 -2.32
C ILE A 104 9.25 -10.47 -1.72
N ALA A 105 7.98 -10.53 -2.11
CA ALA A 105 7.03 -11.51 -1.58
C ALA A 105 7.46 -12.95 -1.86
N THR A 106 8.04 -13.21 -3.03
CA THR A 106 8.59 -14.52 -3.40
C THR A 106 9.80 -14.87 -2.54
N LYS A 107 10.71 -13.91 -2.29
CA LYS A 107 11.85 -14.12 -1.39
C LYS A 107 11.42 -14.43 0.04
N LEU A 108 10.35 -13.79 0.51
CA LEU A 108 9.79 -14.01 1.85
C LEU A 108 8.88 -15.23 1.95
N GLY A 109 8.43 -15.81 0.82
CA GLY A 109 7.49 -16.93 0.80
C GLY A 109 6.09 -16.59 1.34
N ILE A 110 5.64 -15.34 1.17
CA ILE A 110 4.34 -14.86 1.69
C ILE A 110 3.24 -14.93 0.62
N PRO A 111 1.96 -15.06 1.02
CA PRO A 111 0.84 -15.19 0.08
C PRO A 111 0.66 -14.00 -0.87
N LEU A 112 1.22 -12.84 -0.51
CA LEU A 112 1.24 -11.64 -1.36
C LEU A 112 1.85 -11.90 -2.75
N ALA A 113 2.72 -12.90 -2.89
CA ALA A 113 3.27 -13.30 -4.19
C ALA A 113 2.17 -13.74 -5.16
N GLN A 114 1.16 -14.48 -4.68
CA GLN A 114 0.05 -14.93 -5.52
C GLN A 114 -0.88 -13.77 -5.89
N GLU A 115 -1.12 -12.84 -4.96
CA GLU A 115 -1.89 -11.62 -5.23
C GLU A 115 -1.23 -10.77 -6.32
N CYS A 116 0.10 -10.57 -6.22
CA CYS A 116 0.85 -9.81 -7.21
C CYS A 116 0.86 -10.51 -8.57
N GLN A 117 0.99 -11.84 -8.62
CA GLN A 117 0.88 -12.60 -9.88
C GLN A 117 -0.50 -12.48 -10.52
N GLY A 118 -1.56 -12.44 -9.72
CA GLY A 118 -2.92 -12.19 -10.21
C GLY A 118 -3.05 -10.80 -10.83
N LEU A 119 -2.55 -9.78 -10.13
CA LEU A 119 -2.57 -8.40 -10.59
C LEU A 119 -1.72 -8.20 -11.86
N GLU A 120 -0.52 -8.78 -11.91
CA GLU A 120 0.36 -8.76 -13.09
C GLU A 120 -0.34 -9.34 -14.33
N LYS A 121 -0.95 -10.52 -14.19
CA LYS A 121 -1.70 -11.16 -15.29
C LYS A 121 -2.87 -10.30 -15.77
N GLN A 122 -3.60 -9.68 -14.84
CA GLN A 122 -4.70 -8.78 -15.19
C GLN A 122 -4.18 -7.59 -16.00
N LEU A 123 -3.11 -6.94 -15.54
CA LEU A 123 -2.51 -5.78 -16.20
C LEU A 123 -1.98 -6.11 -17.60
N LEU A 124 -1.45 -7.31 -17.81
CA LEU A 124 -0.98 -7.80 -19.12
C LEU A 124 -2.12 -8.25 -20.05
N SER A 125 -3.22 -8.78 -19.51
CA SER A 125 -4.34 -9.30 -20.30
C SER A 125 -5.18 -8.22 -20.98
N GLU A 126 -5.10 -6.97 -20.52
CA GLU A 126 -5.84 -5.83 -21.06
C GLU A 126 -5.17 -5.22 -22.31
N GLU A 127 -4.12 -5.85 -22.83
CA GLU A 127 -3.45 -5.52 -24.09
C GLU A 127 -4.11 -6.15 -25.34
N ALA A 128 -5.08 -7.05 -25.16
CA ALA A 128 -5.70 -7.85 -26.24
C ALA A 128 -7.05 -7.33 -26.75
#